data_AF-A0A151SDP5-F1
#
_entry.id   AF-A0A151SDP5-F1
#
_cell.length_a   1.000
_cell.length_b   1.000
_cell.length_c   1.000
_cell.angle_alpha   90.00
_cell.angle_beta   90.00
_cell.angle_gamma   90.00
#
_symmetry.space_group_name_H-M   'P 1'
#
loop_
_entity.id
_entity.type
_entity.pdbx_description
1 polymer ?
#
loop_
_entity_poly.entity_id
_entity_poly.type
_entity_poly.pdbx_seq_one_letter_code
_entity_poly.pdbx_strand_id
1 'polypeptide(L)'
;MLTVAQEEQLDDQKLKDLKVNNYLFQAIDHTILETILQKDTNKQIWDSINLKYQGTTKVKHVQLQALQRDFEALHMNMGESVTNYFARTMVIANNMCIHGDKLEDVVVVEKILHSMTTKFVCGLFD
;
A
#
# COMPACT_ATOMS: atom_id res chain seq x y z
N MET A 1 -23.23 46.46 -11.67
CA MET A 1 -22.72 45.91 -12.95
C MET A 1 -21.28 45.53 -12.71
N LEU A 2 -20.90 44.28 -13.02
CA LEU A 2 -19.47 43.94 -13.11
C LEU A 2 -18.88 44.74 -14.28
N THR A 3 -17.66 45.24 -14.12
CA THR A 3 -16.96 45.91 -15.22
C THR A 3 -16.51 44.87 -16.24
N VAL A 4 -16.42 45.24 -17.52
CA VAL A 4 -16.01 44.35 -18.63
C VAL A 4 -14.70 43.60 -18.30
N ALA A 5 -13.76 44.27 -17.63
CA ALA A 5 -12.51 43.67 -17.18
C ALA A 5 -12.68 42.56 -16.12
N GLN A 6 -13.69 42.65 -15.26
CA GLN A 6 -13.99 41.62 -14.26
C GLN A 6 -14.66 40.38 -14.89
N GLU A 7 -15.49 40.58 -15.92
CA GLU A 7 -16.08 39.48 -16.68
C GLU A 7 -15.02 38.74 -17.50
N GLU A 8 -14.11 39.47 -18.13
CA GLU A 8 -13.02 38.89 -18.92
C GLU A 8 -12.06 38.08 -18.04
N GLN A 9 -11.68 38.58 -16.86
CA GLN A 9 -10.89 37.81 -15.89
C GLN A 9 -11.60 36.54 -15.40
N LEU A 10 -12.92 36.60 -15.19
CA LEU A 10 -13.70 35.47 -14.72
C LEU A 10 -13.75 34.34 -15.77
N ASP A 11 -13.92 34.68 -17.04
CA ASP A 11 -13.95 33.70 -18.13
C ASP A 11 -12.55 33.11 -18.39
N ASP A 12 -11.50 33.92 -18.26
CA ASP A 12 -10.11 33.45 -18.34
C ASP A 12 -9.78 32.44 -17.21
N GLN A 13 -10.31 32.69 -16.00
CA GLN A 13 -10.19 31.79 -14.86
C GLN A 13 -10.94 30.46 -15.13
N LYS A 14 -12.19 30.52 -15.61
CA LYS A 14 -12.97 29.32 -15.97
C LYS A 14 -12.29 28.50 -17.04
N LEU A 15 -11.71 29.14 -18.06
CA LEU A 15 -11.01 28.43 -19.13
C LEU A 15 -9.79 27.66 -18.61
N LYS A 16 -9.05 28.25 -17.65
CA LYS A 16 -7.94 27.57 -16.98
C LYS A 16 -8.43 26.38 -16.16
N ASP A 17 -9.51 26.55 -15.40
CA ASP A 17 -10.10 25.48 -14.60
C ASP A 17 -10.60 24.32 -15.47
N LEU A 18 -11.22 24.60 -16.61
CA LEU A 18 -11.66 23.58 -17.58
C LEU A 18 -10.49 22.81 -18.18
N LYS A 19 -9.39 23.47 -18.53
CA LYS A 19 -8.18 22.81 -19.04
C LYS A 19 -7.59 21.86 -17.99
N VAL A 20 -7.47 22.31 -16.75
CA VAL A 20 -6.96 21.48 -15.65
C VAL A 20 -7.86 20.26 -15.42
N ASN A 21 -9.18 20.44 -15.44
CA ASN A 21 -10.13 19.33 -15.35
C ASN A 21 -9.98 18.33 -16.48
N ASN A 22 -9.83 18.82 -17.71
CA ASN A 22 -9.68 17.96 -18.87
C ASN A 22 -8.43 17.07 -18.74
N TYR A 23 -7.29 17.63 -18.35
CA TYR A 23 -6.07 16.84 -18.11
C TYR A 23 -6.24 15.84 -16.95
N LEU A 24 -6.91 16.26 -15.87
CA LEU A 24 -7.15 15.39 -14.73
C LEU A 24 -8.03 14.20 -15.11
N PHE A 25 -9.10 14.42 -15.88
CA PHE A 25 -9.97 13.36 -16.38
C PHE A 25 -9.30 12.44 -17.39
N GLN A 26 -8.38 12.95 -18.22
CA GLN A 26 -7.59 12.10 -19.12
C GLN A 26 -6.62 11.18 -18.36
N ALA A 27 -6.14 11.59 -17.19
CA ALA A 27 -5.19 10.82 -16.39
C ALA A 27 -5.84 9.75 -15.49
N ILE A 28 -7.18 9.73 -15.38
CA ILE A 28 -7.91 8.88 -14.45
C ILE A 28 -8.71 7.83 -15.23
N ASP A 29 -8.69 6.60 -14.73
CA ASP A 29 -9.50 5.51 -15.27
C ASP A 29 -11.01 5.80 -15.17
N HIS A 30 -11.77 5.47 -16.22
CA HIS A 30 -13.20 5.81 -16.36
C HIS A 30 -14.05 5.28 -15.19
N THR A 31 -13.70 4.11 -14.64
CA THR A 31 -14.39 3.50 -13.50
C THR A 31 -14.25 4.32 -12.21
N ILE A 32 -13.15 5.07 -12.09
CA ILE A 32 -12.87 5.93 -10.94
C ILE A 32 -13.49 7.31 -11.14
N LEU A 33 -13.52 7.80 -12.38
CA LEU A 33 -14.22 9.01 -12.78
C LEU A 33 -15.72 8.96 -12.45
N GLU A 34 -16.40 7.84 -12.72
CA GLU A 34 -17.83 7.63 -12.38
C GLU A 34 -18.12 7.80 -10.87
N THR A 35 -17.20 7.35 -10.00
CA THR A 35 -17.36 7.57 -8.55
C THR A 35 -17.11 9.01 -8.09
N ILE A 36 -16.48 9.86 -8.92
CA ILE A 36 -16.06 11.23 -8.55
C ILE A 36 -16.95 12.31 -9.20
N LEU A 37 -17.77 11.95 -10.19
CA LEU A 37 -18.63 12.83 -11.00
C LEU A 37 -19.68 13.68 -10.24
N GLN A 38 -19.77 13.58 -8.90
CA GLN A 38 -20.60 14.44 -8.05
C GLN A 38 -19.86 15.67 -7.46
N LYS A 39 -18.66 16.01 -7.94
CA LYS A 39 -17.85 17.11 -7.40
C LYS A 39 -17.66 18.22 -8.43
N ASP A 40 -17.94 19.47 -8.02
CA ASP A 40 -18.00 20.62 -8.92
C ASP A 40 -16.68 21.38 -9.05
N THR A 41 -15.69 21.14 -8.18
CA THR A 41 -14.42 21.87 -8.17
C THR A 41 -13.21 20.95 -8.34
N ASN A 42 -12.19 21.46 -9.04
CA ASN A 42 -10.94 20.75 -9.31
C ASN A 42 -10.27 20.28 -8.02
N LYS A 43 -10.35 21.12 -6.97
CA LYS A 43 -9.86 20.80 -5.63
C LYS A 43 -10.58 19.60 -5.02
N GLN A 44 -11.92 19.57 -5.08
CA GLN A 44 -12.70 18.44 -4.55
C GLN A 44 -12.42 17.14 -5.31
N ILE A 45 -12.21 17.22 -6.62
CA ILE A 45 -11.83 16.08 -7.45
C ILE A 45 -10.45 15.56 -7.01
N TRP A 46 -9.44 16.45 -6.93
CA TRP A 46 -8.10 16.13 -6.45
C TRP A 46 -8.09 15.53 -5.03
N ASP A 47 -8.81 16.15 -4.09
CA ASP A 47 -8.89 15.68 -2.71
C ASP A 47 -9.57 14.31 -2.62
N SER A 48 -10.59 14.04 -3.45
CA SER A 48 -11.29 12.75 -3.48
C SER A 48 -10.41 11.63 -4.05
N ILE A 49 -9.64 11.93 -5.10
CA ILE A 49 -8.62 11.02 -5.64
C ILE A 49 -7.61 10.71 -4.54
N ASN A 50 -7.01 11.75 -3.96
CA ASN A 50 -6.00 11.58 -2.94
C ASN A 50 -6.53 10.78 -1.75
N LEU A 51 -7.74 11.04 -1.28
CA LEU A 51 -8.37 10.29 -0.19
C LEU A 51 -8.56 8.80 -0.54
N LYS A 52 -9.08 8.48 -1.73
CA LYS A 52 -9.34 7.10 -2.18
C LYS A 52 -8.05 6.28 -2.27
N TYR A 53 -7.00 6.86 -2.85
CA TYR A 53 -5.71 6.19 -2.99
C TYR A 53 -4.87 6.20 -1.72
N GLN A 54 -4.90 7.27 -0.92
CA GLN A 54 -4.20 7.33 0.36
C GLN A 54 -4.76 6.31 1.35
N GLY A 55 -6.08 6.09 1.37
CA GLY A 55 -6.69 5.01 2.16
C GLY A 55 -6.16 3.64 1.76
N THR A 56 -6.07 3.38 0.45
CA THR A 56 -5.50 2.13 -0.10
C THR A 56 -4.01 1.98 0.27
N THR A 57 -3.21 3.04 0.16
CA THR A 57 -1.78 3.03 0.53
C THR A 57 -1.58 2.84 2.03
N LYS A 58 -2.36 3.52 2.88
CA LYS A 58 -2.31 3.36 4.33
C LYS A 58 -2.66 1.93 4.76
N VAL A 59 -3.70 1.35 4.17
CA VAL A 59 -4.08 -0.04 4.46
C VAL A 59 -2.97 -1.01 4.07
N LYS A 60 -2.40 -0.87 2.85
CA LYS A 60 -1.26 -1.69 2.42
C LYS A 60 -0.07 -1.56 3.37
N HIS A 61 0.24 -0.34 3.82
CA HIS A 61 1.34 -0.10 4.75
C HIS A 61 1.10 -0.77 6.11
N VAL A 62 -0.11 -0.64 6.68
CA VAL A 62 -0.46 -1.28 7.96
C VAL A 62 -0.42 -2.81 7.84
N GLN A 63 -0.89 -3.37 6.73
CA GLN A 63 -0.81 -4.81 6.45
C GLN A 63 0.63 -5.28 6.36
N LEU A 64 1.49 -4.55 5.63
CA LEU A 64 2.91 -4.86 5.52
C LEU A 64 3.60 -4.82 6.89
N GLN A 65 3.33 -3.80 7.71
CA GLN A 65 3.89 -3.72 9.07
C GLN A 65 3.42 -4.85 10.00
N ALA A 66 2.18 -5.33 9.84
CA ALA A 66 1.71 -6.49 10.59
C ALA A 66 2.49 -7.75 10.18
N LEU A 67 2.66 -7.98 8.87
CA LEU A 67 3.42 -9.11 8.34
C LEU A 67 4.90 -9.08 8.76
N GLN A 68 5.52 -7.90 8.77
CA GLN A 68 6.89 -7.72 9.25
C GLN A 68 7.02 -8.14 10.72
N ARG A 69 6.09 -7.71 11.59
CA ARG A 69 6.06 -8.14 12.99
C ARG A 69 5.84 -9.64 13.14
N ASP A 70 4.96 -10.23 12.34
CA ASP A 70 4.72 -11.68 12.35
C ASP A 70 5.96 -12.45 11.90
N PHE A 71 6.67 -11.95 10.88
CA PHE A 71 7.92 -12.51 10.39
C PHE A 71 9.04 -12.41 11.44
N GLU A 72 9.17 -11.27 12.11
CA GLU A 72 10.13 -11.07 13.20
C GLU A 72 9.86 -12.01 14.39
N ALA A 73 8.59 -12.16 14.79
CA ALA A 73 8.19 -13.06 15.88
C ALA A 73 8.20 -14.55 15.50
N LEU A 74 8.34 -14.86 14.21
CA LEU A 74 8.25 -16.23 13.71
C LEU A 74 9.37 -17.12 14.28
N HIS A 75 8.96 -18.25 14.83
CA HIS A 75 9.83 -19.31 15.32
C HIS A 75 9.18 -20.68 15.13
N MET A 76 10.01 -21.72 15.14
CA MET A 76 9.54 -23.09 15.01
C MET A 76 8.92 -23.57 16.33
N ASN A 77 7.64 -23.93 16.31
CA ASN A 77 6.91 -24.33 17.51
C ASN A 77 7.37 -25.72 17.99
N MET A 78 7.30 -26.01 19.29
CA MET A 78 7.58 -27.35 19.81
C MET A 78 6.68 -28.41 19.16
N GLY A 79 7.26 -29.52 18.70
CA GLY A 79 6.52 -30.59 17.98
C GLY A 79 6.13 -30.28 16.52
N GLU A 80 6.35 -29.06 16.02
CA GLU A 80 6.14 -28.72 14.61
C GLU A 80 7.19 -29.42 13.72
N SER A 81 6.76 -29.90 12.54
CA SER A 81 7.68 -30.46 11.53
C SER A 81 8.40 -29.34 10.77
N VAL A 82 9.62 -29.64 10.30
CA VAL A 82 10.41 -28.69 9.50
C VAL A 82 9.62 -28.23 8.27
N THR A 83 8.97 -29.15 7.56
CA THR A 83 8.17 -28.82 6.37
C THR A 83 7.02 -27.86 6.68
N ASN A 84 6.30 -28.06 7.78
CA ASN A 84 5.21 -27.17 8.18
C ASN A 84 5.72 -25.78 8.56
N TYR A 85 6.87 -25.73 9.25
CA TYR A 85 7.52 -24.48 9.59
C TYR A 85 7.94 -23.69 8.34
N PHE A 86 8.65 -24.34 7.40
CA PHE A 86 9.02 -23.75 6.12
C PHE A 86 7.81 -23.23 5.34
N ALA A 87 6.72 -24.01 5.28
CA ALA A 87 5.50 -23.60 4.59
C ALA A 87 4.91 -22.31 5.20
N ARG A 88 4.84 -22.21 6.53
CA ARG A 88 4.38 -20.99 7.22
C ARG A 88 5.27 -19.79 6.93
N THR A 89 6.60 -19.97 6.98
CA THR A 89 7.54 -18.89 6.68
C THR A 89 7.38 -18.39 5.24
N MET A 90 7.23 -19.30 4.29
CA MET A 90 6.99 -18.95 2.88
C MET A 90 5.67 -18.20 2.68
N VAL A 91 4.60 -18.58 3.38
CA VAL A 91 3.32 -17.87 3.32
C VAL A 91 3.47 -16.42 3.77
N ILE A 92 4.19 -16.17 4.87
CA ILE A 92 4.43 -14.80 5.37
C ILE A 92 5.31 -14.02 4.40
N ALA A 93 6.42 -14.59 3.95
CA ALA A 93 7.34 -13.98 2.98
C ALA A 93 6.64 -13.59 1.67
N ASN A 94 5.83 -14.49 1.12
CA ASN A 94 5.05 -14.22 -0.09
C ASN A 94 4.04 -13.09 0.12
N ASN A 95 3.35 -13.07 1.25
CA ASN A 95 2.43 -12.00 1.58
C ASN A 95 3.14 -10.64 1.72
N MET A 96 4.35 -10.59 2.29
CA MET A 96 5.15 -9.37 2.36
C MET A 96 5.50 -8.84 0.96
N CYS A 97 5.94 -9.73 0.06
CA CYS A 97 6.21 -9.38 -1.33
C CYS A 97 4.97 -8.83 -2.07
N ILE A 98 3.79 -9.44 -1.87
CA ILE A 98 2.52 -8.97 -2.47
C ILE A 98 2.16 -7.55 -1.99
N HIS A 99 2.47 -7.20 -0.74
CA HIS A 99 2.19 -5.87 -0.19
C HIS A 99 3.30 -4.84 -0.48
N GLY A 100 4.30 -5.20 -1.28
CA GLY A 100 5.30 -4.28 -1.82
C GLY A 100 6.68 -4.35 -1.15
N ASP A 101 6.92 -5.33 -0.29
CA ASP A 101 8.26 -5.56 0.25
C ASP A 101 9.18 -6.22 -0.79
N LYS A 102 10.48 -5.94 -0.70
CA LYS A 102 11.51 -6.62 -1.50
C LYS A 102 12.31 -7.54 -0.59
N LEU A 103 11.71 -8.67 -0.26
CA LEU A 103 12.34 -9.65 0.60
C LEU A 103 13.28 -10.54 -0.23
N GLU A 104 14.57 -10.47 0.04
CA GLU A 104 15.57 -11.32 -0.62
C GLU A 104 15.52 -12.75 -0.06
N ASP A 105 15.77 -13.74 -0.92
CA ASP A 105 15.77 -15.16 -0.53
C ASP A 105 16.75 -15.44 0.62
N VAL A 106 17.90 -14.75 0.64
CA VAL A 106 18.89 -14.84 1.72
C VAL A 106 18.27 -14.49 3.08
N VAL A 107 17.47 -13.43 3.16
CA VAL A 107 16.83 -13.00 4.42
C VAL A 107 15.85 -14.06 4.92
N VAL A 108 15.10 -14.69 4.01
CA VAL A 108 14.17 -15.77 4.35
C VAL A 108 14.94 -16.99 4.89
N VAL A 109 16.02 -17.39 4.21
CA VAL A 109 16.85 -18.52 4.62
C VAL A 109 17.51 -18.26 5.97
N GLU A 110 18.09 -17.07 6.16
CA GLU A 110 18.69 -16.66 7.44
C GLU A 110 17.67 -16.69 8.57
N LYS A 111 16.46 -16.16 8.34
CA LYS A 111 15.37 -16.19 9.32
C LYS A 111 15.03 -17.62 9.72
N ILE A 112 14.91 -18.53 8.75
CA ILE A 112 14.59 -19.93 8.99
C ILE A 112 15.70 -20.59 9.82
N LEU A 113 16.96 -20.44 9.41
CA LEU A 113 18.10 -21.04 10.11
C LEU A 113 18.20 -20.56 11.56
N HIS A 114 18.06 -19.24 11.79
CA HIS A 114 18.17 -18.63 13.11
C HIS A 114 17.04 -19.06 14.06
N SER A 115 15.82 -19.17 13.56
CA SER A 115 14.64 -19.47 14.38
C SER A 115 14.29 -20.96 14.49
N MET A 116 14.97 -21.81 13.73
CA MET A 116 15.00 -23.26 13.93
C MET A 116 16.04 -23.69 14.97
N THR A 117 17.18 -23.00 15.04
CA THR A 117 18.32 -23.41 15.89
C THR A 117 18.06 -23.30 17.39
N THR A 118 17.01 -22.59 17.82
CA THR A 118 16.62 -22.51 19.24
C THR A 118 16.27 -23.87 19.84
N LYS A 119 15.78 -24.84 19.04
CA LYS A 119 15.52 -26.21 19.51
C LYS A 119 16.78 -27.07 19.67
N PHE A 120 17.84 -26.78 18.91
CA PHE A 120 19.08 -27.58 18.95
C PHE A 120 20.07 -27.10 20.01
N VAL A 121 19.95 -25.85 20.47
CA VAL A 121 20.81 -25.30 21.53
C VAL A 121 20.31 -25.69 22.93
N CYS A 122 18.99 -25.89 23.12
CA CYS A 122 18.44 -26.14 24.46
C CYS A 122 18.48 -27.61 24.91
N GLY A 123 18.85 -28.56 24.04
CA GLY A 123 18.95 -30.00 24.38
C GLY A 123 20.36 -30.48 24.74
N LEU A 124 21.31 -29.57 24.97
CA LEU A 124 22.71 -29.89 25.30
C LEU A 124 23.06 -29.68 26.79
N PHE A 125 22.07 -29.38 27.65
CA PHE A 125 22.27 -29.09 29.08
C PHE A 125 21.30 -29.82 30.02
N ASP A 126 20.68 -30.92 29.59
CA ASP A 126 19.95 -31.86 30.48
C ASP A 126 20.57 -33.26 30.42
#